data_AF-A0A655JCV7-F1
#
_entry.id   AF-A0A655JCV7-F1
#
_cell.length_a   1.000
_cell.length_b   1.000
_cell.length_c   1.000
_cell.angle_alpha   90.00
_cell.angle_beta   90.00
_cell.angle_gamma   90.00
#
_symmetry.space_group_name_H-M   'P 1'
#
loop_
_entity.id
_entity.type
_entity.pdbx_description
1 polymer ?
#
loop_
_entity_poly.entity_id
_entity_poly.type
_entity_poly.pdbx_seq_one_letter_code
_entity_poly.pdbx_strand_id
1 'polypeptide(L)'
;MVPAPLLAELIRGGATISQVRHPGDLAAEPHYRPSAKLAEFVRMRDLTCRFPGCDVPAEFCDIDHSAPWPLGPTHPSNLKCACRKHHLLKTFWTGWRDVQLPDGTVIWTAPNGHTYTTHPGSRIFFPTWHTTTAELPQTSTAAVNVDARGLMMPRRRRTRAAELAHRINAERALNDAYMAERNKPPSF
;
A
#
# COMPACT_ATOMS: atom_id res chain seq x y z
N MET A 1 0.20 -12.64 -9.77
CA MET A 1 -1.01 -13.42 -10.11
C MET A 1 -0.61 -14.85 -10.36
N VAL A 2 -1.41 -15.79 -9.89
CA VAL A 2 -1.16 -17.22 -10.07
C VAL A 2 -2.10 -17.71 -11.19
N PRO A 3 -1.62 -18.48 -12.19
CA PRO A 3 -2.49 -19.07 -13.21
C PRO A 3 -3.59 -19.93 -12.59
N ALA A 4 -4.78 -19.96 -13.19
CA ALA A 4 -5.92 -20.73 -12.68
C ALA A 4 -5.61 -22.22 -12.43
N PRO A 5 -4.84 -22.93 -13.28
CA PRO A 5 -4.45 -24.31 -13.00
C PRO A 5 -3.61 -24.46 -11.73
N LEU A 6 -2.63 -23.56 -11.53
CA LEU A 6 -1.78 -23.57 -10.34
C LEU A 6 -2.58 -23.21 -9.09
N LEU A 7 -3.55 -22.29 -9.18
CA LEU A 7 -4.48 -22.02 -8.07
C LEU A 7 -5.27 -23.28 -7.71
N ALA A 8 -5.81 -24.00 -8.70
CA ALA A 8 -6.54 -25.23 -8.46
C ALA A 8 -5.66 -26.33 -7.84
N GLU A 9 -4.39 -26.42 -8.24
CA GLU A 9 -3.40 -27.30 -7.62
C GLU A 9 -3.11 -26.93 -6.17
N LEU A 10 -2.91 -25.64 -5.87
CA LEU A 10 -2.69 -25.17 -4.51
C LEU A 10 -3.89 -25.51 -3.60
N ILE A 11 -5.11 -25.30 -4.10
CA ILE A 11 -6.33 -25.67 -3.36
C ILE A 11 -6.39 -27.18 -3.13
N ARG A 12 -6.14 -28.00 -4.15
CA ARG A 12 -6.08 -29.47 -4.00
C ARG A 12 -4.99 -29.92 -3.03
N GLY A 13 -3.87 -29.20 -2.99
CA GLY A 13 -2.77 -29.42 -2.06
C GLY A 13 -3.04 -28.97 -0.63
N GLY A 14 -4.25 -28.50 -0.31
CA GLY A 14 -4.65 -28.11 1.04
C GLY A 14 -4.35 -26.65 1.40
N ALA A 15 -4.11 -25.78 0.42
CA ALA A 15 -3.92 -24.36 0.69
C ALA A 15 -5.17 -23.74 1.33
N THR A 16 -4.97 -23.06 2.46
CA THR A 16 -6.04 -22.30 3.12
C THR A 16 -6.45 -21.11 2.25
N ILE A 17 -7.75 -21.00 1.96
CA ILE A 17 -8.31 -19.87 1.23
C ILE A 17 -8.81 -18.83 2.23
N SER A 18 -8.29 -17.60 2.14
CA SER A 18 -8.81 -16.44 2.87
C SER A 18 -9.48 -15.48 1.89
N GLN A 19 -10.71 -15.07 2.18
CA GLN A 19 -11.41 -14.07 1.39
C GLN A 19 -10.95 -12.67 1.79
N VAL A 20 -10.68 -11.84 0.79
CA VAL A 20 -10.40 -10.42 0.99
C VAL A 20 -11.64 -9.75 1.56
N ARG A 21 -11.47 -8.97 2.63
CA ARG A 21 -12.58 -8.26 3.28
C ARG A 21 -13.26 -7.31 2.30
N HIS A 22 -14.59 -7.31 2.31
CA HIS A 22 -15.36 -6.38 1.52
C HIS A 22 -15.14 -4.94 2.04
N PRO A 23 -15.00 -3.93 1.16
CA PRO A 23 -14.75 -2.55 1.61
C PRO A 23 -15.81 -2.02 2.57
N GLY A 24 -17.06 -2.45 2.44
CA GLY A 24 -18.17 -2.08 3.33
C GLY A 24 -18.04 -2.60 4.78
N ASP A 25 -17.21 -3.62 5.01
CA ASP A 25 -16.97 -4.19 6.35
C ASP A 25 -15.78 -3.53 7.07
N LEU A 26 -15.13 -2.57 6.42
CA LEU A 26 -13.95 -1.88 6.93
C LEU A 26 -14.35 -0.50 7.45
N ALA A 27 -14.42 -0.38 8.78
CA ALA A 27 -14.67 0.88 9.47
C ALA A 27 -13.38 1.67 9.71
N ALA A 28 -13.52 2.92 10.16
CA ALA A 28 -12.40 3.72 10.62
C ALA A 28 -11.76 3.08 11.87
N GLU A 29 -10.43 3.05 11.90
CA GLU A 29 -9.66 2.56 13.03
C GLU A 29 -9.11 3.73 13.85
N PRO A 30 -9.13 3.66 15.20
CA PRO A 30 -8.74 4.77 16.08
C PRO A 30 -7.22 4.90 16.28
N HIS A 31 -6.41 4.22 15.48
CA HIS A 31 -4.96 4.17 15.63
C HIS A 31 -4.26 4.54 14.33
N TYR A 32 -3.05 5.08 14.40
CA TYR A 32 -2.27 5.45 13.22
C TYR A 32 -1.93 4.26 12.31
N ARG A 33 -1.51 3.13 12.90
CA ARG A 33 -1.13 1.95 12.13
C ARG A 33 -2.38 1.14 11.79
N PRO A 34 -2.65 0.86 10.50
CA PRO A 34 -3.79 0.04 10.12
C PRO A 34 -3.61 -1.40 10.63
N SER A 35 -4.73 -2.04 10.96
CA SER A 35 -4.76 -3.47 11.23
C SER A 35 -4.27 -4.29 10.03
N ALA A 36 -3.87 -5.54 10.28
CA ALA A 36 -3.46 -6.45 9.20
C ALA A 36 -4.53 -6.59 8.12
N LYS A 37 -5.81 -6.58 8.51
CA LYS A 37 -6.96 -6.74 7.59
C LYS A 37 -7.16 -5.50 6.71
N LEU A 38 -7.09 -4.31 7.29
CA LEU A 38 -7.17 -3.06 6.54
C LEU A 38 -5.95 -2.89 5.62
N ALA A 39 -4.77 -3.25 6.11
CA ALA A 39 -3.54 -3.22 5.34
C ALA A 39 -3.56 -4.20 4.16
N GLU A 40 -4.09 -5.40 4.34
CA GLU A 40 -4.31 -6.39 3.29
C GLU A 40 -5.26 -5.84 2.21
N PHE A 41 -6.42 -5.32 2.60
CA PHE A 41 -7.37 -4.71 1.66
C PHE A 41 -6.73 -3.59 0.84
N VAL A 42 -6.03 -2.64 1.48
CA VAL A 42 -5.39 -1.52 0.77
C VAL A 42 -4.36 -2.02 -0.22
N ARG A 43 -3.51 -2.99 0.15
CA ARG A 43 -2.50 -3.55 -0.75
C ARG A 43 -3.12 -4.30 -1.93
N MET A 44 -4.18 -5.08 -1.69
CA MET A 44 -4.86 -5.83 -2.73
C MET A 44 -5.64 -4.92 -3.69
N ARG A 45 -6.24 -3.84 -3.17
CA ARG A 45 -6.86 -2.80 -4.00
C ARG A 45 -5.82 -2.12 -4.89
N ASP A 46 -4.72 -1.70 -4.29
CA ASP A 46 -3.78 -0.81 -4.95
C ASP A 46 -2.81 -1.52 -5.89
N LEU A 47 -2.35 -2.73 -5.51
CA LEU A 47 -1.35 -3.61 -6.16
C LEU A 47 0.04 -2.99 -6.36
N THR A 48 0.13 -1.71 -6.67
CA THR A 48 1.38 -0.95 -6.81
C THR A 48 1.25 0.42 -6.13
N CYS A 49 2.37 1.14 -6.05
CA CYS A 49 2.39 2.53 -5.63
C CYS A 49 1.40 3.36 -6.46
N ARG A 50 0.64 4.22 -5.77
CA ARG A 50 -0.45 5.02 -6.35
C ARG A 50 -0.01 6.38 -6.91
N PHE A 51 1.28 6.67 -6.90
CA PHE A 51 1.86 7.84 -7.56
C PHE A 51 1.86 7.65 -9.08
N PRO A 52 1.63 8.70 -9.89
CA PRO A 52 1.55 8.59 -11.34
C PRO A 52 2.77 7.87 -11.96
N GLY A 53 2.50 6.81 -12.72
CA GLY A 53 3.53 6.04 -13.44
C GLY A 53 4.45 5.18 -12.57
N CYS A 54 4.19 5.02 -11.28
CA CYS A 54 4.99 4.15 -10.42
C CYS A 54 4.46 2.71 -10.39
N ASP A 55 5.35 1.74 -10.59
CA ASP A 55 5.06 0.31 -10.67
C ASP A 55 5.57 -0.48 -9.44
N VAL A 56 6.14 0.20 -8.44
CA VAL A 56 6.66 -0.46 -7.23
C VAL A 56 5.53 -1.28 -6.57
N PRO A 57 5.73 -2.59 -6.36
CA PRO A 57 4.71 -3.45 -5.76
C PRO A 57 4.23 -2.97 -4.38
N ALA A 58 2.95 -3.20 -4.07
CA ALA A 58 2.31 -2.80 -2.82
C ALA A 58 2.97 -3.39 -1.55
N GLU A 59 3.62 -4.55 -1.67
CA GLU A 59 4.42 -5.17 -0.59
C GLU A 59 5.62 -4.31 -0.17
N PHE A 60 6.17 -3.51 -1.09
CA PHE A 60 7.26 -2.57 -0.83
C PHE A 60 6.76 -1.13 -0.59
N CYS A 61 5.45 -0.95 -0.44
CA CYS A 61 4.84 0.34 -0.18
C CYS A 61 4.53 0.53 1.30
N ASP A 62 4.72 1.78 1.76
CA ASP A 62 4.09 2.27 2.96
C ASP A 62 2.57 2.38 2.70
N ILE A 63 1.76 2.22 3.73
CA ILE A 63 0.33 2.55 3.69
C ILE A 63 0.20 3.96 4.22
N ASP A 64 -0.12 4.89 3.31
CA ASP A 64 -0.04 6.33 3.51
C ASP A 64 -1.43 6.97 3.57
N HIS A 65 -1.64 7.86 4.53
CA HIS A 65 -2.90 8.60 4.71
C HIS A 65 -2.95 9.84 3.80
N SER A 66 -3.93 9.95 2.91
CA SER A 66 -4.15 11.13 2.08
C SER A 66 -4.41 12.39 2.93
N ALA A 67 -5.37 12.33 3.84
CA ALA A 67 -5.54 13.26 4.95
C ALA A 67 -4.71 12.79 6.17
N PRO A 68 -3.67 13.52 6.60
CA PRO A 68 -2.75 13.06 7.64
C PRO A 68 -3.46 12.72 8.95
N TRP A 69 -3.09 11.60 9.59
CA TRP A 69 -3.51 11.32 10.96
C TRP A 69 -2.92 12.33 11.96
N PRO A 70 -3.65 12.78 13.00
CA PRO A 70 -5.03 12.42 13.35
C PRO A 70 -6.10 13.31 12.71
N LEU A 71 -5.74 14.23 11.81
CA LEU A 71 -6.72 15.10 11.13
C LEU A 71 -7.68 14.29 10.26
N GLY A 72 -7.17 13.27 9.58
CA GLY A 72 -7.93 12.25 8.88
C GLY A 72 -7.83 10.88 9.58
N PRO A 73 -8.89 10.05 9.53
CA PRO A 73 -8.89 8.75 10.19
C PRO A 73 -8.05 7.72 9.44
N THR A 74 -7.62 6.66 10.14
CA THR A 74 -7.14 5.44 9.49
C THR A 74 -8.35 4.71 8.92
N HIS A 75 -8.58 4.85 7.62
CA HIS A 75 -9.80 4.40 6.95
C HIS A 75 -9.47 3.98 5.50
N PRO A 76 -10.16 2.98 4.91
CA PRO A 76 -9.83 2.52 3.56
C PRO A 76 -9.95 3.60 2.46
N SER A 77 -10.85 4.59 2.57
CA SER A 77 -10.89 5.76 1.67
C SER A 77 -9.79 6.79 1.94
N ASN A 78 -9.07 6.71 3.06
CA ASN A 78 -7.96 7.62 3.37
C ASN A 78 -6.58 7.01 3.11
N LEU A 79 -6.50 5.69 3.01
CA LEU A 79 -5.24 4.96 2.94
C LEU A 79 -4.96 4.54 1.51
N LYS A 80 -3.69 4.64 1.10
CA LYS A 80 -3.20 4.17 -0.20
C LYS A 80 -1.75 3.67 -0.13
N CYS A 81 -1.35 2.85 -1.08
CA CYS A 81 0.04 2.42 -1.23
C CYS A 81 0.90 3.56 -1.80
N ALA A 82 1.93 3.96 -1.04
CA ALA A 82 2.97 4.85 -1.52
C ALA A 82 4.33 4.21 -1.25
N CYS A 83 5.14 4.00 -2.30
CA CYS A 83 6.51 3.55 -2.09
C CYS A 83 7.28 4.60 -1.29
N ARG A 84 8.34 4.18 -0.60
CA ARG A 84 9.07 5.08 0.32
C ARG A 84 9.48 6.41 -0.34
N LYS A 85 9.88 6.39 -1.62
CA LYS A 85 10.20 7.59 -2.39
C LYS A 85 9.01 8.56 -2.49
N HIS A 86 7.85 8.06 -2.91
CA HIS A 86 6.68 8.90 -3.15
C HIS A 86 5.94 9.30 -1.87
N HIS A 87 5.99 8.46 -0.83
CA HIS A 87 5.54 8.86 0.50
C HIS A 87 6.37 10.04 1.02
N LEU A 88 7.70 9.99 0.94
CA LEU A 88 8.55 11.11 1.37
C LEU A 88 8.33 12.37 0.52
N LEU A 89 8.14 12.21 -0.79
CA LEU A 89 7.83 13.33 -1.70
C LEU A 89 6.53 14.01 -1.27
N LYS A 90 5.44 13.27 -1.05
CA LYS A 90 4.16 13.83 -0.59
C LYS A 90 4.30 14.53 0.77
N THR A 91 5.01 13.89 1.71
CA THR A 91 5.08 14.38 3.10
C THR A 91 5.97 15.61 3.25
N PHE A 92 7.12 15.65 2.55
CA PHE A 92 8.16 16.63 2.82
C PHE A 92 8.40 17.63 1.69
N TRP A 93 8.08 17.32 0.44
CA TRP A 93 8.27 18.29 -0.65
C TRP A 93 7.07 19.21 -0.75
N THR A 94 7.32 20.51 -0.77
CA THR A 94 6.28 21.54 -0.89
C THR A 94 5.60 21.48 -2.26
N GLY A 95 4.30 21.75 -2.29
CA GLY A 95 3.50 21.84 -3.52
C GLY A 95 2.86 20.53 -4.00
N TRP A 96 3.36 19.36 -3.59
CA TRP A 96 2.66 18.10 -3.86
C TRP A 96 1.47 17.92 -2.91
N ARG A 97 0.31 17.58 -3.48
CA ARG A 97 -0.92 17.28 -2.73
C ARG A 97 -1.67 16.14 -3.41
N ASP A 98 -2.56 15.52 -2.67
CA ASP A 98 -3.41 14.46 -3.18
C ASP A 98 -4.78 14.48 -2.51
N VAL A 99 -5.78 14.04 -3.27
CA VAL A 99 -7.14 13.77 -2.80
C VAL A 99 -7.48 12.34 -3.19
N GLN A 100 -7.98 11.57 -2.24
CA GLN A 100 -8.44 10.20 -2.48
C GLN A 100 -9.96 10.14 -2.40
N LEU A 101 -10.56 9.52 -3.41
CA LEU A 101 -11.99 9.31 -3.51
C LEU A 101 -12.39 7.94 -2.92
N PRO A 102 -13.68 7.72 -2.58
CA PRO A 102 -14.13 6.48 -1.97
C PRO A 102 -13.89 5.22 -2.82
N ASP A 103 -13.85 5.36 -4.14
CA ASP A 103 -13.54 4.26 -5.09
C ASP A 103 -12.05 3.84 -5.10
N GLY A 104 -11.19 4.59 -4.39
CA GLY A 104 -9.73 4.40 -4.40
C GLY A 104 -9.00 5.17 -5.50
N THR A 105 -9.71 5.98 -6.28
CA THR A 105 -9.10 6.93 -7.21
C THR A 105 -8.33 7.98 -6.43
N VAL A 106 -7.11 8.29 -6.88
CA VAL A 106 -6.25 9.31 -6.28
C VAL A 106 -5.96 10.39 -7.31
N ILE A 107 -6.29 11.63 -6.97
CA ILE A 107 -5.99 12.82 -7.75
C ILE A 107 -4.77 13.48 -7.13
N TRP A 108 -3.64 13.41 -7.80
CA TRP A 108 -2.41 14.08 -7.41
C TRP A 108 -2.33 15.46 -8.06
N THR A 109 -1.94 16.46 -7.29
CA THR A 109 -1.62 17.80 -7.78
C THR A 109 -0.12 18.05 -7.58
N ALA A 110 0.57 18.31 -8.69
CA ALA A 110 1.98 18.68 -8.70
C ALA A 110 2.19 20.15 -8.28
N PRO A 111 3.42 20.55 -7.89
CA PRO A 111 3.70 21.93 -7.47
C PRO A 111 3.38 23.01 -8.52
N ASN A 112 3.44 22.64 -9.80
CA ASN A 112 3.08 23.52 -10.94
C ASN A 112 1.57 23.53 -11.25
N GLY A 113 0.75 22.87 -10.43
CA GLY A 113 -0.70 22.82 -10.58
C GLY A 113 -1.22 21.71 -11.51
N HIS A 114 -0.36 20.99 -12.24
CA HIS A 114 -0.82 19.87 -13.05
C HIS A 114 -1.41 18.75 -12.19
N THR A 115 -2.52 18.19 -12.66
CA THR A 115 -3.21 17.10 -11.99
C THR A 115 -3.00 15.77 -12.71
N TYR A 116 -2.91 14.69 -11.93
CA TYR A 116 -2.76 13.34 -12.42
C TYR A 116 -3.70 12.43 -11.66
N THR A 117 -4.52 11.67 -12.39
CA THR A 117 -5.47 10.73 -11.80
C THR A 117 -4.91 9.32 -11.90
N THR A 118 -4.90 8.59 -10.79
CA THR A 118 -4.56 7.16 -10.77
C THR A 118 -5.75 6.35 -10.25
N HIS A 119 -5.96 5.15 -10.81
CA HIS A 119 -7.04 4.22 -10.41
C HIS A 119 -6.46 2.91 -9.86
N PRO A 120 -7.10 2.28 -8.86
CA PRO A 120 -6.61 1.05 -8.24
C PRO A 120 -6.08 0.03 -9.25
N GLY A 121 -4.89 -0.53 -8.99
CA GLY A 121 -4.30 -1.52 -9.90
C GLY A 121 -5.19 -2.75 -10.05
N SER A 122 -5.95 -3.10 -9.00
CA SER A 122 -6.91 -4.20 -9.02
C SER A 122 -7.96 -4.07 -10.12
N ARG A 123 -8.32 -2.85 -10.55
CA ARG A 123 -9.32 -2.61 -11.60
C ARG A 123 -8.95 -3.28 -12.93
N ILE A 124 -7.66 -3.46 -13.20
CA ILE A 124 -7.15 -4.09 -14.43
C ILE A 124 -7.41 -5.60 -14.42
N PHE A 125 -7.26 -6.24 -13.25
CA PHE A 125 -7.33 -7.70 -13.11
C PHE A 125 -8.68 -8.20 -12.60
N PHE A 126 -9.41 -7.36 -11.88
CA PHE A 126 -10.66 -7.67 -11.20
C PHE A 126 -11.70 -6.57 -11.49
N PRO A 127 -12.15 -6.40 -12.75
CA PRO A 127 -13.02 -5.30 -13.15
C PRO A 127 -14.40 -5.33 -12.47
N THR A 128 -14.81 -6.49 -11.96
CA THR A 128 -16.07 -6.71 -11.22
C THR A 128 -15.91 -6.56 -9.71
N TRP A 129 -14.69 -6.42 -9.20
CA TRP A 129 -14.47 -6.21 -7.77
C TRP A 129 -14.75 -4.74 -7.41
N HIS A 130 -15.84 -4.53 -6.67
CA HIS A 130 -16.21 -3.21 -6.20
C HIS A 130 -15.30 -2.79 -5.04
N THR A 131 -14.44 -1.81 -5.29
CA THR A 131 -13.48 -1.29 -4.31
C THR A 131 -13.97 -0.06 -3.57
N THR A 132 -15.17 0.44 -3.88
CA THR A 132 -15.73 1.65 -3.27
C THR A 132 -16.02 1.42 -1.80
N THR A 133 -15.42 2.26 -0.96
CA THR A 133 -15.58 2.26 0.49
C THR A 133 -16.59 3.34 0.90
N ALA A 134 -16.86 3.46 2.19
CA ALA A 134 -17.58 4.62 2.72
C ALA A 134 -16.84 5.94 2.38
N GLU A 135 -17.61 7.03 2.27
CA GLU A 135 -17.04 8.36 2.17
C GLU A 135 -16.17 8.68 3.37
N LEU A 136 -15.08 9.40 3.12
CA LEU A 136 -14.23 9.87 4.21
C LEU A 136 -15.05 10.87 5.06
N PRO A 137 -15.13 10.72 6.38
CA PRO A 137 -15.67 11.75 7.25
C PRO A 137 -14.92 13.07 6.97
N GLN A 138 -15.65 14.19 6.92
CA GLN A 138 -15.06 15.49 6.60
C GLN A 138 -13.84 15.75 7.48
N THR A 139 -12.68 15.86 6.84
CA THR A 139 -11.43 16.19 7.50
C THR A 139 -11.46 17.68 7.84
N SER A 140 -11.15 18.03 9.09
CA SER A 140 -10.92 19.44 9.45
C SER A 140 -9.77 19.99 8.63
N THR A 141 -10.04 21.01 7.81
CA THR A 141 -9.06 21.72 6.99
C THR A 141 -8.20 22.66 7.84
N ALA A 142 -7.60 22.16 8.92
CA ALA A 142 -6.56 22.92 9.59
C ALA A 142 -5.38 23.03 8.61
N ALA A 143 -5.09 24.26 8.18
CA ALA A 143 -3.97 24.55 7.30
C ALA A 143 -2.67 24.10 7.97
N VAL A 144 -2.19 22.91 7.60
CA VAL A 144 -0.88 22.43 8.06
C VAL A 144 0.15 23.35 7.43
N ASN A 145 0.97 24.01 8.26
CA ASN A 145 2.04 24.87 7.78
C ASN A 145 3.03 24.01 6.97
N VAL A 146 2.93 24.11 5.63
CA VAL A 146 3.60 23.19 4.70
C VAL A 146 5.05 23.57 4.42
N ASP A 147 5.46 24.80 4.75
CA ASP A 147 6.70 25.41 4.25
C ASP A 147 7.97 24.88 4.93
N ALA A 148 7.88 24.43 6.19
CA ALA A 148 9.02 23.90 6.93
C ALA A 148 9.23 22.38 6.77
N ARG A 149 8.31 21.65 6.12
CA ARG A 149 8.37 20.17 6.08
C ARG A 149 9.62 19.66 5.36
N GLY A 150 10.09 20.34 4.32
CA GLY A 150 11.30 19.93 3.59
C GLY A 150 12.54 19.80 4.48
N LEU A 151 12.65 20.63 5.52
CA LEU A 151 13.76 20.60 6.48
C LEU A 151 13.73 19.36 7.39
N MET A 152 12.56 18.76 7.59
CA MET A 152 12.35 17.56 8.40
C MET A 152 12.54 16.26 7.61
N MET A 153 12.94 16.34 6.34
CA MET A 153 13.09 15.16 5.49
C MET A 153 14.17 14.23 6.06
N PRO A 154 13.83 12.96 6.39
CA PRO A 154 14.79 12.04 6.98
C PRO A 154 15.91 11.69 6.01
N ARG A 155 17.15 11.67 6.51
CA ARG A 155 18.31 11.21 5.75
C ARG A 155 18.38 9.68 5.72
N ARG A 156 18.75 9.13 4.57
CA ARG A 156 18.90 7.68 4.40
C ARG A 156 20.07 7.17 5.25
N ARG A 157 19.86 6.11 6.02
CA ARG A 157 20.88 5.50 6.90
C ARG A 157 21.84 4.55 6.16
N ARG A 158 21.44 4.00 5.00
CA ARG A 158 22.22 3.03 4.19
C ARG A 158 22.25 3.49 2.73
N THR A 159 23.22 3.05 1.93
CA THR A 159 23.19 3.31 0.48
C THR A 159 22.13 2.44 -0.20
N ARG A 160 21.70 2.79 -1.42
CA ARG A 160 20.74 1.97 -2.20
C ARG A 160 21.27 0.55 -2.44
N ALA A 161 22.56 0.42 -2.75
CA ALA A 161 23.22 -0.86 -2.97
C ALA A 161 23.22 -1.72 -1.69
N ALA A 162 23.52 -1.13 -0.54
CA ALA A 162 23.50 -1.85 0.74
C ALA A 162 22.08 -2.30 1.14
N GLU A 163 21.06 -1.48 0.87
CA GLU A 163 19.66 -1.81 1.15
C GLU A 163 19.14 -2.91 0.21
N LEU A 164 19.53 -2.87 -1.07
CA LEU A 164 19.24 -3.94 -2.02
C LEU A 164 19.91 -5.27 -1.62
N ALA A 165 21.21 -5.23 -1.28
CA ALA A 165 21.94 -6.41 -0.83
C ALA A 165 21.31 -7.01 0.43
N HIS A 166 20.93 -6.17 1.38
CA HIS A 166 20.23 -6.62 2.59
C HIS A 166 18.91 -7.32 2.26
N ARG A 167 18.10 -6.74 1.37
CA ARG A 167 16.83 -7.36 0.92
C ARG A 167 17.06 -8.69 0.23
N ILE A 168 18.01 -8.77 -0.71
CA ILE A 168 18.35 -10.02 -1.41
C ILE A 168 18.79 -11.09 -0.40
N ASN A 169 19.63 -10.74 0.57
CA ASN A 169 20.10 -11.69 1.58
C ASN A 169 18.99 -12.15 2.51
N ALA A 170 18.06 -11.25 2.90
CA ALA A 170 16.90 -11.62 3.69
C ALA A 170 15.97 -12.58 2.92
N GLU A 171 15.71 -12.29 1.64
CA GLU A 171 14.89 -13.14 0.76
C GLU A 171 15.53 -14.52 0.57
N ARG A 172 16.85 -14.56 0.34
CA ARG A 172 17.61 -15.83 0.25
C ARG A 172 17.49 -16.64 1.53
N ALA A 173 17.67 -16.02 2.69
CA ALA A 173 17.56 -16.71 3.98
C ALA A 173 16.15 -17.29 4.22
N LEU A 174 15.09 -16.59 3.81
CA LEU A 174 13.71 -17.09 3.88
C LEU A 174 13.49 -18.28 2.95
N ASN A 175 13.96 -18.18 1.71
CA ASN A 175 13.86 -19.27 0.73
C ASN A 175 14.65 -20.50 1.16
N ASP A 176 15.87 -20.32 1.67
CA ASP A 176 16.71 -21.41 2.18
C ASP A 176 16.01 -22.13 3.34
N ALA A 177 15.41 -21.38 4.28
CA ALA A 177 14.63 -21.97 5.37
C ALA A 177 13.40 -22.74 4.87
N TYR A 178 12.65 -22.19 3.90
CA TYR A 178 11.51 -22.87 3.28
C TYR A 178 11.93 -24.17 2.57
N MET A 179 13.01 -24.15 1.80
CA MET A 179 13.51 -25.33 1.10
C MET A 179 14.05 -26.38 2.07
N ALA A 180 14.71 -25.96 3.14
CA ALA A 180 15.15 -26.88 4.21
C ALA A 180 13.96 -27.58 4.86
N GLU A 181 12.88 -26.86 5.17
CA GLU A 181 11.64 -27.44 5.73
C GLU A 181 10.99 -28.42 4.76
N ARG A 182 10.84 -28.03 3.49
CA ARG A 182 10.25 -28.87 2.44
C ARG A 182 11.04 -30.16 2.21
N ASN A 183 12.36 -30.10 2.32
CA ASN A 183 13.25 -31.23 2.10
C ASN A 183 13.44 -32.11 3.34
N LYS A 184 12.78 -31.82 4.47
CA LYS A 184 12.83 -32.69 5.64
C LYS A 184 12.28 -34.08 5.28
N PRO A 185 12.96 -35.16 5.67
CA PRO A 185 12.40 -36.49 5.53
C PRO A 185 11.11 -36.60 6.38
N PRO A 186 10.12 -37.38 5.94
CA PRO A 186 8.90 -37.58 6.72
C PRO A 186 9.24 -38.14 8.11
N SER A 187 8.52 -37.67 9.13
CA SER A 187 8.65 -38.24 10.48
C SER A 187 8.21 -39.70 10.44
N PHE A 188 9.14 -40.62 10.71
CA PHE A 188 8.88 -42.05 10.88
C PHE A 188 7.99 -42.33 12.09
#